data_AF-A0A838HVF7-F1
#
_entry.id   AF-A0A838HVF7-F1
#
_cell.length_a   1.000
_cell.length_b   1.000
_cell.length_c   1.000
_cell.angle_alpha   90.00
_cell.angle_beta   90.00
_cell.angle_gamma   90.00
#
_symmetry.space_group_name_H-M   'P 1'
#
loop_
_entity.id
_entity.type
_entity.pdbx_description
1 polymer ?
#
loop_
_entity_poly.entity_id
_entity_poly.type
_entity_poly.pdbx_seq_one_letter_code
_entity_poly.pdbx_strand_id
1 'polypeptide(L)'
;MRELAAAVALCALLAACGEPPIGIDIPDRADGQQVLDTAGILDGDEMEEALDTVRSNRDLDIVALAYETEAANCGEAFRAGGALLEAWDADIAVVAVARPGDFRSTGEDRRRCLGIRPRNEFAVPGSVREEIVEVRVPPLARENDWQAAFGVAVDGLVGAML
;
A
#
# COMPACT_ATOMS: atom_id res chain seq x y z
N MET A 1 0.97 -27.47 48.14
CA MET A 1 1.58 -27.09 46.84
C MET A 1 0.53 -27.20 45.75
N ARG A 2 -0.32 -26.20 45.65
CA ARG A 2 -1.33 -25.95 44.61
C ARG A 2 -1.66 -24.47 44.77
N GLU A 3 -1.97 -23.78 43.69
CA GLU A 3 -2.15 -22.31 43.61
C GLU A 3 -0.85 -21.54 43.37
N LEU A 4 -0.35 -21.59 42.13
CA LEU A 4 0.55 -20.53 41.59
C LEU A 4 0.61 -20.51 40.04
N ALA A 5 -0.19 -21.32 39.34
CA ALA A 5 -0.11 -21.46 37.88
C ALA A 5 -1.09 -20.56 37.09
N ALA A 6 -2.00 -19.84 37.74
CA ALA A 6 -3.09 -19.13 37.06
C ALA A 6 -2.79 -17.65 36.73
N ALA A 7 -1.72 -17.05 37.26
CA ALA A 7 -1.48 -15.61 37.13
C ALA A 7 -0.77 -15.20 35.83
N VAL A 8 -0.03 -16.09 35.17
CA VAL A 8 0.79 -15.73 34.00
C VAL A 8 -0.03 -15.72 32.70
N ALA A 9 -1.16 -16.44 32.64
CA ALA A 9 -1.99 -16.51 31.43
C ALA A 9 -2.80 -15.22 31.15
N LEU A 10 -3.05 -14.38 32.17
CA LEU A 10 -3.91 -13.20 32.01
C LEU A 10 -3.16 -11.95 31.52
N CYS A 11 -1.84 -11.86 31.71
CA CYS A 11 -1.05 -10.72 31.25
C CYS A 11 -0.74 -10.75 29.74
N ALA A 12 -0.78 -11.90 29.09
CA ALA A 12 -0.60 -12.01 27.64
C ALA A 12 -1.80 -11.50 26.83
N LEU A 13 -2.99 -11.42 27.45
CA LEU A 13 -4.22 -10.96 26.79
C LEU A 13 -4.38 -9.42 26.81
N LEU A 14 -3.62 -8.70 27.64
CA LEU A 14 -3.69 -7.23 27.73
C LEU A 14 -2.65 -6.51 26.86
N ALA A 15 -1.66 -7.23 26.31
CA ALA A 15 -0.67 -6.68 25.37
C ALA A 15 -1.07 -6.81 23.89
N ALA A 16 -2.17 -7.51 23.59
CA ALA A 16 -2.61 -7.82 22.23
C ALA A 16 -3.75 -6.92 21.70
N CYS A 17 -3.88 -5.71 22.23
CA CYS A 17 -4.69 -4.65 21.64
C CYS A 17 -3.85 -3.69 20.78
N GLY A 18 -2.69 -4.14 20.30
CA GLY A 18 -1.99 -3.48 19.19
C GLY A 18 -2.62 -3.91 17.87
N GLU A 19 -2.74 -2.97 16.93
CA GLU A 19 -3.08 -3.31 15.55
C GLU A 19 -2.07 -4.36 15.03
N PRO A 20 -2.52 -5.43 14.34
CA PRO A 20 -1.60 -6.46 13.89
C PRO A 20 -0.50 -5.84 13.00
N PRO A 21 0.74 -6.36 13.05
CA PRO A 21 1.80 -5.86 12.20
C PRO A 21 1.42 -6.04 10.72
N ILE A 22 1.95 -5.16 9.87
CA ILE A 22 1.88 -5.34 8.42
C ILE A 22 2.82 -6.47 7.99
N GLY A 23 2.52 -7.11 6.86
CA GLY A 23 3.24 -8.28 6.35
C GLY A 23 4.53 -7.96 5.62
N ILE A 24 5.11 -6.78 5.82
CA ILE A 24 6.36 -6.34 5.19
C ILE A 24 7.20 -5.51 6.16
N ASP A 25 8.51 -5.69 6.11
CA ASP A 25 9.48 -4.79 6.72
C ASP A 25 9.81 -3.65 5.74
N ILE A 26 9.53 -2.41 6.13
CA ILE A 26 9.80 -1.23 5.31
C ILE A 26 11.22 -0.75 5.63
N PRO A 27 12.16 -0.79 4.66
CA PRO A 27 13.52 -0.30 4.88
C PRO A 27 13.58 1.23 4.92
N ASP A 28 14.70 1.77 5.40
CA ASP A 28 15.01 3.19 5.23
C ASP A 28 15.00 3.56 3.74
N ARG A 29 14.45 4.73 3.44
CA ARG A 29 14.35 5.24 2.08
C ARG A 29 15.71 5.67 1.55
N ALA A 30 16.13 5.13 0.40
CA ALA A 30 17.30 5.64 -0.29
C ALA A 30 17.02 7.02 -0.91
N ASP A 31 18.07 7.82 -1.09
CA ASP A 31 17.94 9.16 -1.70
C ASP A 31 17.24 9.08 -3.07
N GLY A 32 16.09 9.74 -3.18
CA GLY A 32 15.30 9.82 -4.41
C GLY A 32 14.40 8.63 -4.71
N GLN A 33 14.41 7.58 -3.89
CA GLN A 33 13.57 6.40 -4.07
C GLN A 33 12.08 6.76 -3.90
N GLN A 34 11.21 6.31 -4.80
CA GLN A 34 9.75 6.44 -4.73
C GLN A 34 9.04 5.09 -4.69
N VAL A 35 9.72 3.99 -5.04
CA VAL A 35 9.13 2.67 -5.22
C VAL A 35 9.77 1.64 -4.29
N LEU A 36 8.93 0.89 -3.58
CA LEU A 36 9.26 -0.34 -2.89
C LEU A 36 8.44 -1.48 -3.49
N ASP A 37 9.00 -2.17 -4.50
CA ASP A 37 8.34 -3.32 -5.13
C ASP A 37 9.07 -4.62 -4.78
N THR A 38 8.61 -5.29 -3.73
CA THR A 38 9.11 -6.64 -3.39
C THR A 38 8.35 -7.74 -4.12
N ALA A 39 7.24 -7.42 -4.79
CA ALA A 39 6.44 -8.38 -5.56
C ALA A 39 6.95 -8.55 -7.00
N GLY A 40 7.70 -7.57 -7.53
CA GLY A 40 8.22 -7.55 -8.90
C GLY A 40 7.10 -7.47 -9.93
N ILE A 41 6.16 -6.55 -9.72
CA ILE A 41 4.99 -6.29 -10.58
C ILE A 41 5.03 -4.94 -11.27
N LEU A 42 5.96 -4.07 -10.87
CA LEU A 42 6.21 -2.77 -11.45
C LEU A 42 7.49 -2.80 -12.28
N ASP A 43 7.49 -2.06 -13.38
CA ASP A 43 8.75 -1.63 -13.98
C ASP A 43 9.30 -0.51 -13.09
N GLY A 44 10.28 -0.89 -12.24
CA GLY A 44 10.81 -0.03 -11.20
C GLY A 44 11.36 1.29 -11.75
N ASP A 45 12.08 1.24 -12.87
CA ASP A 45 12.69 2.45 -13.46
C ASP A 45 11.62 3.39 -14.03
N GLU A 46 10.62 2.84 -14.73
CA GLU A 46 9.52 3.63 -15.32
C GLU A 46 8.65 4.29 -14.24
N MET A 47 8.27 3.53 -13.21
CA MET A 47 7.44 4.06 -12.13
C MET A 47 8.20 5.07 -11.27
N GLU A 48 9.49 4.83 -11.00
CA GLU A 48 10.36 5.79 -10.30
C GLU A 48 10.44 7.11 -11.07
N GLU A 49 10.70 7.07 -12.39
CA GLU A 49 10.76 8.28 -13.23
C GLU A 49 9.42 9.04 -13.22
N ALA A 50 8.30 8.33 -13.31
CA ALA A 50 6.98 8.94 -13.27
C ALA A 50 6.71 9.66 -11.94
N LEU A 51 7.02 9.01 -10.81
CA LEU A 51 6.81 9.58 -9.48
C LEU A 51 7.79 10.72 -9.18
N ASP A 52 9.06 10.62 -9.61
CA ASP A 52 10.03 11.71 -9.46
C ASP A 52 9.63 12.94 -10.30
N THR A 53 9.06 12.72 -11.48
CA THR A 53 8.49 13.78 -12.32
C THR A 53 7.34 14.50 -11.61
N VAL A 54 6.46 13.76 -10.92
CA VAL A 54 5.39 14.36 -10.11
C VAL A 54 5.98 15.17 -8.97
N ARG A 55 6.90 14.59 -8.19
CA ARG A 55 7.57 15.28 -7.08
C ARG A 55 8.23 16.58 -7.54
N SER A 56 9.02 16.53 -8.61
CA SER A 56 9.77 17.68 -9.11
C SER A 56 8.89 18.78 -9.69
N ASN A 57 7.78 18.44 -10.35
CA ASN A 57 6.92 19.43 -11.01
C ASN A 57 5.80 19.96 -10.12
N ARG A 58 5.38 19.21 -9.11
CA ARG A 58 4.19 19.49 -8.30
C ARG A 58 4.48 19.67 -6.82
N ASP A 59 5.71 19.47 -6.38
CA ASP A 59 6.09 19.47 -4.96
C ASP A 59 5.19 18.51 -4.15
N LEU A 60 4.95 17.32 -4.74
CA LEU A 60 4.06 16.31 -4.19
C LEU A 60 4.79 14.95 -4.17
N ASP A 61 5.06 14.44 -2.98
CA ASP A 61 5.82 13.20 -2.82
C ASP A 61 4.88 11.99 -2.74
N ILE A 62 4.68 11.34 -3.89
CA ILE A 62 3.89 10.11 -4.01
C ILE A 62 4.84 8.91 -4.07
N VAL A 63 4.65 7.95 -3.17
CA VAL A 63 5.41 6.70 -3.10
C VAL A 63 4.54 5.49 -3.45
N ALA A 64 5.15 4.48 -4.05
CA ALA A 64 4.49 3.23 -4.43
C ALA A 64 5.05 2.05 -3.63
N LEU A 65 4.16 1.15 -3.20
CA LEU A 65 4.53 -0.10 -2.53
C LEU A 65 3.75 -1.27 -3.13
N ALA A 66 4.46 -2.33 -3.49
CA ALA A 66 3.87 -3.58 -3.93
C ALA A 66 4.53 -4.78 -3.24
N TYR A 67 3.73 -5.62 -2.58
CA TYR A 67 4.23 -6.81 -1.88
C TYR A 67 3.19 -7.91 -1.71
N GLU A 68 3.67 -9.13 -1.43
CA GLU A 68 2.82 -10.29 -1.20
C GLU A 68 2.78 -10.68 0.29
N THR A 69 1.61 -11.06 0.79
CA THR A 69 1.39 -11.50 2.18
C THR A 69 0.14 -12.39 2.29
N GLU A 70 0.17 -13.40 3.16
CA GLU A 70 -1.00 -14.27 3.44
C GLU A 70 -2.21 -13.48 3.98
N ALA A 71 -1.95 -12.33 4.61
CA ALA A 71 -2.95 -11.44 5.17
C ALA A 71 -3.59 -10.50 4.13
N ALA A 72 -3.29 -10.63 2.84
CA ALA A 72 -3.67 -9.64 1.82
C ALA A 72 -5.18 -9.34 1.78
N ASN A 73 -5.49 -8.06 1.99
CA ASN A 73 -6.81 -7.45 1.87
C ASN A 73 -6.65 -5.92 1.82
N CYS A 74 -7.74 -5.17 1.58
CA CYS A 74 -7.64 -3.71 1.49
C CYS A 74 -7.27 -3.02 2.81
N GLY A 75 -7.58 -3.62 3.96
CA GLY A 75 -7.13 -3.13 5.26
C GLY A 75 -5.63 -3.31 5.48
N GLU A 76 -5.03 -4.36 4.92
CA GLU A 76 -3.57 -4.53 4.87
C GLU A 76 -2.91 -3.44 4.01
N ALA A 77 -3.45 -3.18 2.82
CA ALA A 77 -2.95 -2.11 1.95
C ALA A 77 -3.02 -0.73 2.64
N PHE A 78 -4.14 -0.44 3.32
CA PHE A 78 -4.31 0.82 4.05
C PHE A 78 -3.32 0.99 5.21
N ARG A 79 -3.13 -0.05 6.03
CA ARG A 79 -2.17 -0.04 7.15
C ARG A 79 -0.73 0.10 6.66
N ALA A 80 -0.38 -0.66 5.62
CA ALA A 80 0.95 -0.57 5.00
C ALA A 80 1.21 0.80 4.39
N GLY A 81 0.20 1.44 3.79
CA GLY A 81 0.29 2.83 3.33
C GLY A 81 0.61 3.78 4.48
N GLY A 82 -0.06 3.64 5.63
CA GLY A 82 0.23 4.45 6.82
C GLY A 82 1.67 4.27 7.31
N ALA A 83 2.12 3.03 7.43
CA ALA A 83 3.49 2.72 7.86
C ALA A 83 4.55 3.23 6.87
N LEU A 84 4.29 3.15 5.56
CA LEU A 84 5.19 3.65 4.53
C LEU A 84 5.32 5.18 4.59
N LEU A 85 4.21 5.89 4.71
CA LEU A 85 4.22 7.36 4.84
C LEU A 85 4.99 7.83 6.07
N GLU A 86 4.89 7.08 7.18
CA GLU A 86 5.62 7.38 8.41
C GLU A 86 7.12 7.10 8.24
N ALA A 87 7.48 5.95 7.69
CA ALA A 87 8.88 5.55 7.50
C ALA A 87 9.63 6.40 6.47
N TRP A 88 8.97 6.79 5.38
CA TRP A 88 9.60 7.44 4.22
C TRP A 88 9.37 8.95 4.15
N ASP A 89 8.65 9.50 5.12
CA ASP A 89 8.25 10.90 5.21
C ASP A 89 7.50 11.47 3.98
N ALA A 90 6.72 10.64 3.27
CA ALA A 90 6.02 11.02 2.03
C ALA A 90 4.61 11.57 2.25
N ASP A 91 4.01 12.17 1.21
CA ASP A 91 2.67 12.76 1.26
C ASP A 91 1.55 11.74 0.99
N ILE A 92 1.76 10.85 0.00
CA ILE A 92 0.75 9.89 -0.45
C ILE A 92 1.41 8.56 -0.78
N ALA A 93 0.79 7.46 -0.34
CA ALA A 93 1.21 6.10 -0.65
C ALA A 93 0.14 5.41 -1.51
N VAL A 94 0.57 4.85 -2.65
CA VAL A 94 -0.21 3.91 -3.45
C VAL A 94 0.30 2.51 -3.14
N VAL A 95 -0.56 1.64 -2.61
CA VAL A 95 -0.13 0.34 -2.07
C VAL A 95 -0.92 -0.79 -2.70
N ALA A 96 -0.23 -1.73 -3.33
CA ALA A 96 -0.80 -2.98 -3.79
C ALA A 96 -0.34 -4.14 -2.90
N VAL A 97 -1.31 -4.96 -2.46
CA VAL A 97 -1.06 -6.17 -1.69
C VAL A 97 -1.77 -7.34 -2.33
N ALA A 98 -1.13 -8.50 -2.36
CA ALA A 98 -1.76 -9.74 -2.79
C ALA A 98 -1.30 -10.94 -1.95
N ARG A 99 -2.02 -12.06 -1.98
CA ARG A 99 -1.43 -13.31 -1.48
C ARG A 99 -0.26 -13.74 -2.38
N PRO A 100 0.63 -14.61 -1.88
CA PRO A 100 1.70 -15.15 -2.69
C PRO A 100 1.22 -15.70 -4.03
N GLY A 101 1.69 -15.12 -5.14
CA GLY A 101 1.33 -15.47 -6.52
C GLY A 101 0.07 -14.81 -7.10
N ASP A 102 -0.76 -14.14 -6.29
CA ASP A 102 -2.07 -13.64 -6.73
C ASP A 102 -2.00 -12.40 -7.64
N PHE A 103 -0.87 -11.70 -7.66
CA PHE A 103 -0.65 -10.66 -8.65
C PHE A 103 -0.59 -11.20 -10.08
N ARG A 104 -0.09 -12.44 -10.24
CA ARG A 104 0.11 -13.11 -11.54
C ARG A 104 -0.99 -14.12 -11.87
N SER A 105 -1.82 -14.47 -10.87
CA SER A 105 -2.91 -15.43 -11.02
C SER A 105 -4.03 -14.91 -11.93
N THR A 106 -4.59 -15.82 -12.73
CA THR A 106 -5.81 -15.61 -13.52
C THR A 106 -7.05 -16.24 -12.86
N GLY A 107 -6.90 -16.87 -11.69
CA GLY A 107 -7.99 -17.50 -10.94
C GLY A 107 -9.01 -16.51 -10.35
N GLU A 108 -10.20 -17.00 -10.03
CA GLU A 108 -11.29 -16.17 -9.49
C GLU A 108 -11.19 -15.93 -7.97
N ASP A 109 -10.44 -16.77 -7.25
CA ASP A 109 -10.29 -16.78 -5.78
C ASP A 109 -9.13 -15.91 -5.26
N ARG A 110 -8.44 -15.22 -6.17
CA ARG A 110 -7.34 -14.30 -5.88
C ARG A 110 -7.73 -13.23 -4.86
N ARG A 111 -6.83 -12.97 -3.92
CA ARG A 111 -6.91 -11.88 -2.95
C ARG A 111 -5.83 -10.86 -3.24
N ARG A 112 -6.26 -9.76 -3.82
CA ARG A 112 -5.42 -8.60 -4.12
C ARG A 112 -6.20 -7.32 -3.93
N CYS A 113 -5.52 -6.28 -3.50
CA CYS A 113 -6.12 -4.96 -3.35
C CYS A 113 -5.06 -3.90 -3.65
N LEU A 114 -5.49 -2.81 -4.28
CA LEU A 114 -4.73 -1.58 -4.35
C LEU A 114 -5.47 -0.52 -3.53
N GLY A 115 -4.75 0.12 -2.61
CA GLY A 115 -5.25 1.19 -1.75
C GLY A 115 -4.45 2.47 -1.94
N ILE A 116 -5.07 3.59 -1.56
CA ILE A 116 -4.44 4.91 -1.56
C ILE A 116 -4.54 5.48 -0.16
N ARG A 117 -3.38 5.84 0.40
CA ARG A 117 -3.29 6.46 1.71
C ARG A 117 -2.63 7.83 1.59
N PRO A 118 -3.36 8.93 1.80
CA PRO A 118 -2.76 10.24 1.99
C PRO A 118 -2.36 10.43 3.46
N ARG A 119 -1.29 11.19 3.70
CA ARG A 119 -0.92 11.69 5.03
C ARG A 119 -1.96 12.67 5.56
N ASN A 120 -2.45 13.53 4.67
CA ASN A 120 -3.53 14.47 4.94
C ASN A 120 -4.80 14.07 4.17
N GLU A 121 -5.81 13.59 4.89
CA GLU A 121 -7.10 13.18 4.33
C GLU A 121 -7.86 14.30 3.60
N PHE A 122 -7.51 15.57 3.82
CA PHE A 122 -8.08 16.70 3.10
C PHE A 122 -7.34 17.03 1.79
N ALA A 123 -6.12 16.50 1.59
CA ALA A 123 -5.35 16.73 0.36
C ALA A 123 -5.92 15.94 -0.82
N VAL A 124 -6.52 14.77 -0.56
CA VAL A 124 -7.18 13.95 -1.58
C VAL A 124 -8.60 13.62 -1.11
N PRO A 125 -9.65 14.13 -1.79
CA PRO A 125 -11.03 13.80 -1.43
C PRO A 125 -11.27 12.28 -1.42
N GLY A 126 -12.03 11.81 -0.43
CA GLY A 126 -12.40 10.38 -0.31
C GLY A 126 -13.04 9.84 -1.59
N SER A 127 -13.94 10.61 -2.21
CA SER A 127 -14.61 10.23 -3.46
C SER A 127 -13.66 10.01 -4.64
N VAL A 128 -12.55 10.76 -4.71
CA VAL A 128 -11.53 10.57 -5.75
C VAL A 128 -10.79 9.26 -5.52
N ARG A 129 -10.41 8.97 -4.27
CA ARG A 129 -9.74 7.72 -3.91
C ARG A 129 -10.63 6.52 -4.21
N GLU A 130 -11.90 6.59 -3.79
CA GLU A 130 -12.92 5.58 -4.07
C GLU A 130 -13.10 5.35 -5.57
N GLU A 131 -13.24 6.42 -6.37
CA GLU A 131 -13.34 6.29 -7.83
C GLU A 131 -12.12 5.58 -8.43
N ILE A 132 -10.90 5.94 -7.99
CA ILE A 132 -9.68 5.30 -8.48
C ILE A 132 -9.67 3.81 -8.11
N VAL A 133 -9.85 3.47 -6.83
CA VAL A 133 -9.67 2.08 -6.34
C VAL A 133 -10.83 1.16 -6.69
N GLU A 134 -12.05 1.68 -6.83
CA GLU A 134 -13.26 0.89 -7.09
C GLU A 134 -13.70 0.88 -8.55
N VAL A 135 -13.29 1.87 -9.35
CA VAL A 135 -13.73 1.99 -10.76
C VAL A 135 -12.57 1.88 -11.74
N ARG A 136 -11.52 2.68 -11.56
CA ARG A 136 -10.46 2.82 -12.58
C ARG A 136 -9.40 1.72 -12.52
N VAL A 137 -9.00 1.33 -11.31
CA VAL A 137 -7.99 0.29 -11.07
C VAL A 137 -8.51 -1.14 -11.32
N PRO A 138 -9.73 -1.54 -10.91
CA PRO A 138 -10.16 -2.94 -10.99
C PRO A 138 -10.14 -3.58 -12.38
N PRO A 139 -10.46 -2.86 -13.49
CA PRO A 139 -10.28 -3.39 -14.84
C PRO A 139 -8.83 -3.82 -15.14
N LEU A 140 -7.86 -2.95 -14.83
CA LEU A 140 -6.43 -3.20 -15.08
C LEU A 140 -5.88 -4.28 -14.16
N ALA A 141 -6.22 -4.19 -12.88
CA ALA A 141 -5.87 -5.20 -11.90
C ALA A 141 -6.40 -6.58 -12.31
N ARG A 142 -7.63 -6.69 -12.87
CA ARG A 142 -8.21 -7.96 -13.37
C ARG A 142 -7.36 -8.59 -14.49
N GLU A 143 -6.75 -7.77 -15.32
CA GLU A 143 -5.89 -8.15 -16.44
C GLU A 143 -4.42 -8.39 -16.02
N ASN A 144 -4.13 -8.26 -14.72
CA ASN A 144 -2.77 -8.32 -14.14
C ASN A 144 -1.85 -7.21 -14.65
N ASP A 145 -2.41 -6.13 -15.18
CA ASP A 145 -1.67 -4.95 -15.62
C ASP A 145 -1.47 -3.99 -14.44
N TRP A 146 -0.55 -4.37 -13.54
CA TRP A 146 -0.28 -3.63 -12.31
C TRP A 146 0.47 -2.33 -12.57
N GLN A 147 1.38 -2.30 -13.54
CA GLN A 147 2.05 -1.08 -13.97
C GLN A 147 1.02 -0.02 -14.39
N ALA A 148 0.09 -0.36 -15.28
CA ALA A 148 -0.96 0.56 -15.69
C ALA A 148 -1.90 0.91 -14.53
N ALA A 149 -2.22 -0.03 -13.64
CA ALA A 149 -3.06 0.22 -12.48
C ALA A 149 -2.46 1.29 -11.55
N PHE A 150 -1.16 1.23 -11.28
CA PHE A 150 -0.45 2.26 -10.52
C PHE A 150 -0.42 3.59 -11.28
N GLY A 151 -0.08 3.57 -12.57
CA GLY A 151 -0.08 4.78 -13.40
C GLY A 151 -1.43 5.51 -13.38
N VAL A 152 -2.53 4.77 -13.56
CA VAL A 152 -3.90 5.32 -13.49
C VAL A 152 -4.22 5.90 -12.10
N ALA A 153 -3.73 5.27 -11.04
CA ALA A 153 -3.91 5.79 -9.69
C ALA A 153 -3.15 7.10 -9.48
N VAL A 154 -1.87 7.15 -9.89
CA VAL A 154 -1.03 8.35 -9.80
C VAL A 154 -1.63 9.49 -10.64
N ASP A 155 -2.01 9.23 -11.89
CA ASP A 155 -2.64 10.22 -12.77
C ASP A 155 -3.95 10.76 -12.18
N GLY A 156 -4.76 9.87 -11.59
CA GLY A 156 -6.00 10.26 -10.92
C GLY A 156 -5.75 11.18 -9.72
N LEU A 157 -4.70 10.91 -8.94
CA LEU A 157 -4.32 11.73 -7.80
C LEU A 157 -3.81 13.11 -8.25
N VAL A 158 -2.91 13.15 -9.23
CA VAL A 158 -2.37 14.39 -9.77
C VAL A 158 -3.48 15.24 -10.39
N GLY A 159 -4.41 14.63 -11.13
CA GLY A 159 -5.53 15.33 -11.76
C GLY A 159 -6.52 15.94 -10.78
N ALA A 160 -6.67 15.36 -9.59
CA ALA A 160 -7.59 15.85 -8.56
C ALA A 160 -7.06 17.03 -7.72
N MET A 161 -5.76 17.35 -7.86
CA MET A 161 -5.11 18.45 -7.12
C MET A 161 -4.88 19.70 -7.98
N LEU A 162 -5.47 19.74 -9.18
CA LEU A 162 -5.49 20.89 -10.10
C LEU A 162 -6.73 21.76 -9.87
#